data_AF-A0A4S4KS13-F1
#
_entry.id   AF-A0A4S4KS13-F1
#
_cell.length_a   1.000
_cell.length_b   1.000
_cell.length_c   1.000
_cell.angle_alpha   90.00
_cell.angle_beta   90.00
_cell.angle_gamma   90.00
#
_symmetry.space_group_name_H-M   'P 1'
#
loop_
_entity.id
_entity.type
_entity.pdbx_description
1 polymer ?
#
loop_
_entity_poly.entity_id
_entity_poly.type
_entity_poly.pdbx_seq_one_letter_code
_entity_poly.pdbx_strand_id
1 'polypeptide(L)'
;MTGYLAFPPPGYLLAHETRTPLSSVQEQAASIGGAQTEKDVVKKSKEEAQAKQREIDEERRIRNLEREQREVYVSELAWVRSGGILRDANGRRDKVRTEKMRKEIRILDEEKHIMDCWNAYESRWHALLASNDSICWKDIPWPVCNAPSSVADLAPDLLSAFLFAPFKVRGQTGSRKERIRSSILRWHPDKISIILARIVDEEKDLILQGINTVVMSLRTLQDAEKAQT
;
A
#
# COMPACT_ATOMS: atom_id res chain seq x y z
N MET A 1 -4.29 -12.99 -44.38
CA MET A 1 -5.29 -11.91 -44.50
C MET A 1 -4.58 -10.68 -45.01
N THR A 2 -5.06 -10.20 -46.15
CA THR A 2 -4.57 -9.13 -47.01
C THR A 2 -4.48 -7.78 -46.31
N GLY A 3 -3.42 -7.03 -46.63
CA GLY A 3 -3.13 -5.71 -46.07
C GLY A 3 -3.91 -4.56 -46.72
N TYR A 4 -3.66 -3.35 -46.22
CA TYR A 4 -3.96 -2.09 -46.90
C TYR A 4 -2.87 -1.06 -46.57
N LEU A 5 -2.06 -0.75 -47.58
CA LEU A 5 -1.39 0.54 -47.74
C LEU A 5 -2.41 1.47 -48.43
N ALA A 6 -2.53 2.72 -47.98
CA ALA A 6 -3.28 3.75 -48.71
C ALA A 6 -2.50 5.06 -48.71
N PHE A 7 -1.98 5.40 -49.90
CA PHE A 7 -1.46 6.72 -50.28
C PHE A 7 -2.63 7.69 -50.60
N PRO A 8 -2.41 9.02 -50.50
CA PRO A 8 -3.40 10.03 -50.87
C PRO A 8 -3.55 10.20 -52.41
N PRO A 9 -4.72 10.67 -52.92
CA PRO A 9 -5.02 10.69 -54.34
C PRO A 9 -4.52 11.97 -55.08
N PRO A 10 -4.35 11.92 -56.43
CA PRO A 10 -3.82 13.02 -57.23
C PRO A 10 -4.87 13.82 -58.03
N GLY A 11 -4.64 15.14 -58.15
CA GLY A 11 -5.16 16.06 -59.19
C GLY A 11 -6.67 16.35 -59.17
N TYR A 12 -7.20 17.50 -59.59
CA TYR A 12 -6.82 18.40 -60.68
C TYR A 12 -7.47 19.80 -60.46
N LEU A 13 -6.68 20.86 -60.74
CA LEU A 13 -6.92 22.09 -61.55
C LEU A 13 -8.25 22.90 -61.38
N LEU A 14 -8.37 24.22 -61.58
CA LEU A 14 -7.58 25.30 -62.20
C LEU A 14 -8.25 26.67 -61.87
N ALA A 15 -7.65 27.74 -62.38
CA ALA A 15 -8.23 29.05 -62.78
C ALA A 15 -8.00 30.20 -61.79
N HIS A 16 -7.59 31.40 -62.19
CA HIS A 16 -7.04 31.92 -63.44
C HIS A 16 -6.41 33.26 -63.05
N GLU A 17 -5.33 33.62 -63.73
CA GLU A 17 -4.64 34.91 -63.57
C GLU A 17 -5.55 36.10 -63.89
N THR A 18 -5.39 37.19 -63.15
CA THR A 18 -5.49 38.54 -63.71
C THR A 18 -4.24 39.34 -63.35
N ARG A 19 -3.65 39.92 -64.38
CA ARG A 19 -2.39 40.67 -64.37
C ARG A 19 -2.63 42.17 -64.16
N THR A 20 -1.72 42.77 -63.37
CA THR A 20 -1.06 44.10 -63.49
C THR A 20 -1.85 45.41 -63.24
N PRO A 21 -1.19 46.56 -62.92
CA PRO A 21 0.24 46.82 -62.63
C PRO A 21 0.56 47.71 -61.39
N LEU A 22 1.84 47.60 -60.98
CA LEU A 22 2.77 48.61 -60.46
C LEU A 22 2.23 49.96 -59.92
N SER A 23 2.46 50.21 -58.63
CA SER A 23 2.65 51.56 -58.09
C SER A 23 3.81 51.55 -57.08
N SER A 24 4.75 52.43 -57.37
CA SER A 24 5.99 52.72 -56.67
C SER A 24 5.75 53.31 -55.28
N VAL A 25 6.32 52.68 -54.24
CA VAL A 25 6.84 53.39 -53.06
C VAL A 25 8.14 52.73 -52.62
N GLN A 26 9.24 53.34 -53.06
CA GLN A 26 10.40 53.74 -52.27
C GLN A 26 10.79 52.88 -51.05
N GLU A 27 11.89 52.15 -51.22
CA GLU A 27 13.02 52.06 -50.29
C GLU A 27 12.78 52.54 -48.84
N GLN A 28 12.74 51.59 -47.89
CA GLN A 28 13.55 51.68 -46.68
C GLN A 28 14.14 50.31 -46.35
N ALA A 29 15.46 50.22 -46.50
CA ALA A 29 16.27 49.10 -46.09
C ALA A 29 16.23 48.95 -44.57
N ALA A 30 15.78 47.78 -44.10
CA ALA A 30 16.05 47.26 -42.77
C ALA A 30 16.24 45.73 -42.84
N SER A 31 17.32 45.31 -43.51
CA SER A 31 18.02 44.06 -43.22
C SER A 31 19.21 44.49 -42.33
N ILE A 32 19.50 43.92 -41.17
CA ILE A 32 19.88 42.53 -40.90
C ILE A 32 19.74 42.36 -39.37
N GLY A 33 18.94 41.40 -38.88
CA GLY A 33 18.88 41.09 -37.44
C GLY A 33 17.94 39.95 -37.01
N GLY A 34 16.90 39.62 -37.78
CA GLY A 34 15.85 38.65 -37.35
C GLY A 34 16.03 37.19 -37.80
N ALA A 35 16.89 36.89 -38.77
CA ALA A 35 17.01 35.53 -39.33
C ALA A 35 17.86 34.57 -38.46
N GLN A 36 18.67 35.12 -37.55
CA GLN A 36 19.48 34.34 -36.60
C GLN A 36 18.63 33.93 -35.38
N THR A 37 17.79 34.83 -34.87
CA THR A 37 16.95 34.60 -33.69
C THR A 37 15.91 33.50 -33.90
N GLU A 38 15.21 33.46 -35.05
CA GLU A 38 14.21 32.42 -35.32
C GLU A 38 14.83 31.01 -35.47
N LYS A 39 16.00 30.91 -36.12
CA LYS A 39 16.70 29.63 -36.28
C LYS A 39 17.24 29.12 -34.95
N ASP A 40 17.68 30.02 -34.07
CA ASP A 40 18.19 29.67 -32.75
C ASP A 40 17.06 29.29 -31.78
N VAL A 41 15.88 29.93 -31.88
CA VAL A 41 14.66 29.53 -31.15
C VAL A 41 14.15 28.16 -31.60
N VAL A 42 14.17 27.88 -32.91
CA VAL A 42 13.77 26.56 -33.44
C VAL A 42 14.78 25.47 -33.06
N LYS A 43 16.09 25.76 -33.05
CA LYS A 43 17.11 24.82 -32.57
C LYS A 43 16.95 24.55 -31.08
N LYS A 44 16.78 25.59 -30.26
CA LYS A 44 16.60 25.47 -28.81
C LYS A 44 15.34 24.67 -28.46
N SER A 45 14.22 24.92 -29.12
CA SER A 45 12.99 24.13 -28.92
C SER A 45 13.12 22.67 -29.37
N LYS A 46 13.89 22.39 -30.44
CA LYS A 46 14.22 21.03 -30.87
C LYS A 46 15.15 20.32 -29.89
N GLU A 47 16.14 21.02 -29.34
CA GLU A 47 17.04 20.50 -28.30
C GLU A 47 16.30 20.24 -26.99
N GLU A 48 15.41 21.14 -26.57
CA GLU A 48 14.53 20.95 -25.40
C GLU A 48 13.56 19.78 -25.60
N ALA A 49 12.97 19.62 -26.80
CA ALA A 49 12.14 18.47 -27.13
C ALA A 49 12.93 17.16 -27.11
N GLN A 50 14.17 17.16 -27.61
CA GLN A 50 15.05 16.01 -27.54
C GLN A 50 15.50 15.69 -26.11
N ALA A 51 15.78 16.70 -25.28
CA ALA A 51 16.13 16.52 -23.88
C ALA A 51 14.96 15.92 -23.09
N LYS A 52 13.75 16.45 -23.28
CA LYS A 52 12.51 15.90 -22.69
C LYS A 52 12.26 14.46 -23.13
N GLN A 53 12.48 14.15 -24.41
CA GLN A 53 12.33 12.79 -24.90
C GLN A 53 13.32 11.82 -24.24
N ARG A 54 14.59 12.22 -24.08
CA ARG A 54 15.61 11.42 -23.38
C ARG A 54 15.28 11.19 -21.92
N GLU A 55 14.77 12.21 -21.23
CA GLU A 55 14.33 12.12 -19.84
C GLU A 55 13.17 11.11 -19.70
N ILE A 56 12.15 11.21 -20.56
CA ILE A 56 11.03 10.26 -20.60
C ILE A 56 11.51 8.83 -20.91
N ASP A 57 12.45 8.67 -21.84
CA ASP A 57 13.00 7.37 -22.21
C ASP A 57 13.86 6.78 -21.08
N GLU A 58 14.60 7.60 -20.34
CA GLU A 58 15.41 7.19 -19.19
C GLU A 58 14.51 6.80 -18.00
N GLU A 59 13.50 7.60 -17.69
CA GLU A 59 12.49 7.24 -16.68
C GLU A 59 11.80 5.92 -17.03
N ARG A 60 11.49 5.69 -18.31
CA ARG A 60 10.92 4.43 -18.78
C ARG A 60 11.87 3.26 -18.59
N ARG A 61 13.17 3.45 -18.88
CA ARG A 61 14.20 2.42 -18.66
C ARG A 61 14.34 2.07 -17.18
N ILE A 62 14.43 3.07 -16.32
CA ILE A 62 14.50 2.89 -14.86
C ILE A 62 13.29 2.11 -14.37
N ARG A 63 12.08 2.53 -14.78
CA ARG A 63 10.82 1.85 -14.39
C ARG A 63 10.76 0.39 -14.86
N ASN A 64 11.26 0.11 -16.06
CA ASN A 64 11.29 -1.25 -16.60
C ASN A 64 12.29 -2.13 -15.82
N LEU A 65 13.48 -1.60 -15.51
CA LEU A 65 14.49 -2.31 -14.72
C LEU A 65 13.99 -2.59 -13.30
N GLU A 66 13.35 -1.61 -12.65
CA GLU A 66 12.75 -1.81 -11.32
C GLU A 66 11.68 -2.91 -11.34
N ARG A 67 10.85 -2.96 -12.39
CA ARG A 67 9.84 -4.01 -12.55
C ARG A 67 10.48 -5.37 -12.70
N GLU A 68 11.47 -5.51 -13.59
CA GLU A 68 12.18 -6.77 -13.82
C GLU A 68 12.86 -7.26 -12.53
N GLN A 69 13.54 -6.37 -11.80
CA GLN A 69 14.14 -6.70 -10.51
C GLN A 69 13.11 -7.18 -9.46
N ARG A 70 11.93 -6.52 -9.40
CA ARG A 70 10.84 -6.96 -8.52
C ARG A 70 10.30 -8.33 -8.93
N GLU A 71 10.13 -8.59 -10.22
CA GLU A 71 9.64 -9.89 -10.72
C GLU A 71 10.64 -11.02 -10.42
N VAL A 72 11.94 -10.77 -10.62
CA VAL A 72 13.01 -11.69 -10.21
C VAL A 72 12.94 -11.94 -8.71
N TYR A 73 12.85 -10.90 -7.89
CA TYR A 73 12.76 -11.04 -6.44
C TYR A 73 11.51 -11.83 -5.99
N VAL A 74 10.35 -11.53 -6.55
CA VAL A 74 9.08 -12.21 -6.24
C VAL A 74 9.13 -13.68 -6.67
N SER A 75 9.66 -13.98 -7.86
CA SER A 75 9.79 -15.35 -8.35
C SER A 75 10.78 -16.16 -7.52
N GLU A 76 11.89 -15.56 -7.08
CA GLU A 76 12.84 -16.20 -6.18
C GLU A 76 12.25 -16.46 -4.79
N LEU A 77 11.49 -15.51 -4.23
CA LEU A 77 10.74 -15.73 -2.99
C LEU A 77 9.77 -16.90 -3.15
N ALA A 78 8.99 -16.93 -4.23
CA ALA A 78 8.02 -18.00 -4.50
C ALA A 78 8.69 -19.37 -4.64
N TRP A 79 9.82 -19.43 -5.36
CA TRP A 79 10.62 -20.64 -5.52
C TRP A 79 11.20 -21.16 -4.20
N VAL A 80 11.73 -20.27 -3.35
CA VAL A 80 12.25 -20.68 -2.04
C VAL A 80 11.12 -21.08 -1.10
N ARG A 81 9.96 -20.40 -1.17
CA ARG A 81 8.76 -20.74 -0.39
C ARG A 81 8.21 -22.13 -0.74
N SER A 82 8.31 -22.57 -2.00
CA SER A 82 7.94 -23.93 -2.42
C SER A 82 8.97 -25.01 -2.04
N GLY A 83 10.08 -24.63 -1.38
CA GLY A 83 11.14 -25.54 -0.94
C GLY A 83 12.35 -25.61 -1.89
N GLY A 84 12.38 -24.77 -2.93
CA GLY A 84 13.48 -24.67 -3.88
C GLY A 84 14.78 -24.14 -3.26
N ILE A 85 15.89 -24.37 -3.98
CA ILE A 85 17.22 -23.82 -3.66
C ILE A 85 17.66 -22.96 -4.84
N LEU A 86 18.16 -21.75 -4.56
CA LEU A 86 18.68 -20.83 -5.58
C LEU A 86 20.04 -21.29 -6.09
N ARG A 87 20.34 -20.94 -7.35
CA ARG A 87 21.60 -21.29 -8.01
C ARG A 87 22.32 -20.03 -8.47
N ASP A 88 23.64 -20.06 -8.38
CA ASP A 88 24.52 -19.03 -8.92
C ASP A 88 24.59 -19.11 -10.44
N ALA A 89 25.21 -18.09 -11.07
CA ALA A 89 25.53 -18.09 -12.50
C ALA A 89 26.33 -19.34 -12.95
N ASN A 90 27.10 -19.94 -12.03
CA ASN A 90 27.87 -21.16 -12.26
C ASN A 90 27.07 -22.45 -12.01
N GLY A 91 25.75 -22.37 -11.78
CA GLY A 91 24.86 -23.50 -11.52
C GLY A 91 25.01 -24.16 -10.15
N ARG A 92 25.93 -23.65 -9.31
CA ARG A 92 26.15 -24.11 -7.92
C ARG A 92 25.02 -23.65 -7.02
N ARG A 93 24.74 -24.41 -5.96
CA ARG A 93 23.69 -24.09 -4.98
C ARG A 93 24.13 -22.91 -4.12
N ASP A 94 23.41 -21.80 -4.19
CA ASP A 94 23.66 -20.63 -3.36
C ASP A 94 22.93 -20.78 -2.02
N LYS A 95 23.63 -21.33 -1.04
CA LYS A 95 23.09 -21.49 0.32
C LYS A 95 22.88 -20.15 1.01
N VAL A 96 23.72 -19.16 0.75
CA VAL A 96 23.70 -17.87 1.45
C VAL A 96 22.49 -17.06 1.00
N ARG A 97 22.27 -16.95 -0.31
CA ARG A 97 21.09 -16.28 -0.86
C ARG A 97 19.81 -17.02 -0.52
N THR A 98 19.78 -18.34 -0.63
CA THR A 98 18.60 -19.13 -0.23
C THR A 98 18.25 -18.91 1.24
N GLU A 99 19.23 -18.88 2.15
CA GLU A 99 18.98 -18.65 3.58
C GLU A 99 18.50 -17.21 3.87
N LYS A 100 19.04 -16.21 3.16
CA LYS A 100 18.51 -14.84 3.23
C LYS A 100 17.03 -14.79 2.81
N MET A 101 16.69 -15.43 1.69
CA MET A 101 15.29 -15.48 1.23
C MET A 101 14.40 -16.22 2.22
N ARG A 102 14.85 -17.32 2.83
CA ARG A 102 14.10 -18.01 3.88
C ARG A 102 13.84 -17.15 5.11
N LYS A 103 14.84 -16.39 5.57
CA LYS A 103 14.67 -15.46 6.68
C LYS A 103 13.66 -14.38 6.33
N GLU A 104 13.73 -13.84 5.12
CA GLU A 104 12.78 -12.83 4.67
C GLU A 104 11.36 -13.39 4.54
N ILE A 105 11.19 -14.60 4.00
CA ILE A 105 9.88 -15.30 3.96
C ILE A 105 9.31 -15.45 5.38
N ARG A 106 10.14 -15.86 6.36
CA ARG A 106 9.69 -16.00 7.75
C ARG A 106 9.19 -14.68 8.33
N ILE A 107 9.93 -13.59 8.10
CA ILE A 107 9.53 -12.25 8.56
C ILE A 107 8.20 -11.85 7.91
N LEU A 108 8.09 -12.00 6.58
CA LEU A 108 6.87 -11.65 5.84
C LEU A 108 5.66 -12.47 6.29
N ASP A 109 5.84 -13.76 6.55
CA ASP A 109 4.78 -14.64 7.02
C ASP A 109 4.34 -14.28 8.46
N GLU A 110 5.29 -13.90 9.33
CA GLU A 110 4.99 -13.43 10.69
C GLU A 110 4.27 -12.07 10.67
N GLU A 111 4.74 -11.12 9.86
CA GLU A 111 4.08 -9.82 9.67
C GLU A 111 2.66 -9.98 9.13
N LYS A 112 2.49 -10.84 8.12
CA LYS A 112 1.18 -11.18 7.57
C LYS A 112 0.28 -11.79 8.63
N HIS A 113 0.78 -12.74 9.42
CA HIS A 113 0.01 -13.38 10.48
C HIS A 113 -0.49 -12.37 11.53
N ILE A 114 0.38 -11.46 11.97
CA ILE A 114 0.02 -10.38 12.90
C ILE A 114 -1.12 -9.52 12.32
N MET A 115 -1.02 -9.15 11.05
CA MET A 115 -2.05 -8.35 10.39
C MET A 115 -3.36 -9.10 10.19
N ASP A 116 -3.29 -10.37 9.79
CA ASP A 116 -4.46 -11.22 9.64
C ASP A 116 -5.21 -11.36 10.98
N CYS A 117 -4.48 -11.58 12.09
CA CYS A 117 -5.08 -11.58 13.43
C CYS A 117 -5.79 -10.26 13.76
N TRP A 118 -5.11 -9.12 13.53
CA TRP A 118 -5.65 -7.79 13.83
C TRP A 118 -6.90 -7.48 12.98
N ASN A 119 -6.84 -7.77 11.68
CA ASN A 119 -7.94 -7.56 10.75
C ASN A 119 -9.13 -8.45 11.10
N ALA A 120 -8.89 -9.69 11.52
CA ALA A 120 -9.95 -10.59 11.97
C ALA A 120 -10.62 -10.06 13.26
N TYR A 121 -9.84 -9.51 14.19
CA TYR A 121 -10.36 -8.86 15.39
C TYR A 121 -11.24 -7.65 15.07
N GLU A 122 -10.79 -6.74 14.19
CA GLU A 122 -11.60 -5.60 13.76
C GLU A 122 -12.87 -6.05 13.04
N SER A 123 -12.76 -7.06 12.16
CA SER A 123 -13.91 -7.59 11.42
C SER A 123 -14.96 -8.19 12.36
N ARG A 124 -14.54 -8.93 13.39
CA ARG A 124 -15.46 -9.45 14.42
C ARG A 124 -16.13 -8.34 15.21
N TRP A 125 -15.40 -7.27 15.55
CA TRP A 125 -16.00 -6.08 16.17
C TRP A 125 -17.06 -5.44 15.29
N HIS A 126 -16.77 -5.25 14.01
CA HIS A 126 -17.75 -4.69 13.07
C HIS A 126 -18.99 -5.58 12.92
N ALA A 127 -18.81 -6.90 12.80
CA ALA A 127 -19.91 -7.85 12.70
C ALA A 127 -20.78 -7.89 13.99
N LEU A 128 -20.14 -7.83 15.17
CA LEU A 128 -20.84 -7.81 16.46
C LEU A 128 -21.73 -6.58 16.61
N LEU A 129 -21.24 -5.41 16.19
CA LEU A 129 -21.97 -4.15 16.28
C LEU A 129 -23.06 -4.01 15.21
N ALA A 130 -22.92 -4.68 14.06
CA ALA A 130 -23.91 -4.67 12.98
C ALA A 130 -25.06 -5.66 13.19
N SER A 131 -24.80 -6.78 13.86
CA SER A 131 -25.81 -7.78 14.21
C SER A 131 -26.60 -7.37 15.45
N ASN A 132 -27.80 -7.92 15.61
CA ASN A 132 -28.60 -7.85 16.85
C ASN A 132 -28.86 -9.24 17.46
N ASP A 133 -28.15 -10.26 16.97
CA ASP A 133 -28.31 -11.64 17.39
C ASP A 133 -27.86 -11.86 18.84
N SER A 134 -28.26 -12.99 19.42
CA SER A 134 -27.80 -13.41 20.74
C SER A 134 -26.30 -13.70 20.71
N ILE A 135 -25.59 -13.26 21.75
CA ILE A 135 -24.13 -13.28 21.83
C ILE A 135 -23.69 -14.34 22.83
N CYS A 136 -22.76 -15.21 22.42
CA CYS A 136 -22.04 -16.11 23.31
C CYS A 136 -20.58 -15.66 23.50
N TRP A 137 -19.86 -16.33 24.41
CA TRP A 137 -18.46 -16.07 24.74
C TRP A 137 -17.56 -16.03 23.51
N LYS A 138 -17.80 -16.90 22.52
CA LYS A 138 -16.98 -17.01 21.30
C LYS A 138 -17.21 -15.87 20.31
N ASP A 139 -18.39 -15.25 20.37
CA ASP A 139 -18.75 -14.13 19.47
C ASP A 139 -18.08 -12.83 19.90
N ILE A 140 -17.63 -12.75 21.15
CA ILE A 140 -16.95 -11.58 21.66
C ILE A 140 -15.56 -11.48 21.02
N PRO A 141 -15.23 -10.34 20.38
CA PRO A 141 -13.93 -10.09 19.80
C PRO A 141 -12.90 -9.81 20.89
N TRP A 142 -12.42 -10.86 21.55
CA TRP A 142 -11.37 -10.76 22.55
C TRP A 142 -10.06 -10.25 21.92
N PRO A 143 -9.23 -9.45 22.63
CA PRO A 143 -7.98 -8.88 22.11
C PRO A 143 -6.84 -9.91 22.09
N VAL A 144 -7.08 -11.04 21.41
CA VAL A 144 -6.14 -12.16 21.23
C VAL A 144 -6.32 -12.74 19.82
N CYS A 145 -5.25 -13.31 19.26
CA CYS A 145 -5.29 -13.92 17.92
C CYS A 145 -6.29 -15.08 17.84
N ASN A 146 -6.23 -15.98 18.83
CA ASN A 146 -7.10 -17.16 18.91
C ASN A 146 -8.21 -16.89 19.92
N ALA A 147 -9.44 -17.29 19.58
CA ALA A 147 -10.57 -17.14 20.50
C ALA A 147 -10.27 -17.91 21.81
N PRO A 148 -10.28 -17.23 22.96
CA PRO A 148 -10.01 -17.87 24.25
C PRO A 148 -11.14 -18.86 24.56
N SER A 149 -10.81 -19.97 25.22
CA SER A 149 -11.83 -20.92 25.71
C SER A 149 -12.24 -20.62 27.14
N SER A 150 -11.42 -19.85 27.87
CA SER A 150 -11.66 -19.48 29.26
C SER A 150 -11.12 -18.09 29.58
N VAL A 151 -11.51 -17.55 30.74
CA VAL A 151 -10.99 -16.27 31.25
C VAL A 151 -9.48 -16.34 31.52
N ALA A 152 -8.94 -17.51 31.85
CA ALA A 152 -7.50 -17.69 32.10
C ALA A 152 -6.64 -17.43 30.85
N ASP A 153 -7.22 -17.63 29.66
CA ASP A 153 -6.55 -17.37 28.38
C ASP A 153 -6.42 -15.86 28.07
N LEU A 154 -7.06 -14.99 28.86
CA LEU A 154 -7.01 -13.52 28.76
C LEU A 154 -5.90 -12.92 29.64
N ALA A 155 -4.73 -13.56 29.68
CA ALA A 155 -3.61 -13.08 30.48
C ALA A 155 -3.16 -11.66 30.02
N PRO A 156 -2.83 -10.74 30.95
CA PRO A 156 -2.43 -9.37 30.61
C PRO A 156 -1.28 -9.28 29.60
N ASP A 157 -0.33 -10.22 29.69
CA ASP A 157 0.81 -10.30 28.78
C ASP A 157 0.36 -10.60 27.34
N LEU A 158 -0.59 -11.51 27.15
CA LEU A 158 -1.14 -11.86 25.84
C LEU A 158 -1.93 -10.69 25.23
N LEU A 159 -2.71 -10.00 26.06
CA LEU A 159 -3.46 -8.80 25.64
C LEU A 159 -2.51 -7.68 25.20
N SER A 160 -1.46 -7.42 25.98
CA SER A 160 -0.46 -6.41 25.65
C SER A 160 0.32 -6.77 24.37
N ALA A 161 0.70 -8.04 24.23
CA ALA A 161 1.40 -8.55 23.06
C ALA A 161 0.54 -8.40 21.81
N PHE A 162 -0.76 -8.74 21.89
CA PHE A 162 -1.70 -8.58 20.78
C PHE A 162 -1.91 -7.12 20.39
N LEU A 163 -2.20 -6.24 21.37
CA LEU A 163 -2.49 -4.83 21.12
C LEU A 163 -1.33 -4.09 20.45
N PHE A 164 -0.09 -4.48 20.77
CA PHE A 164 1.11 -3.87 20.22
C PHE A 164 1.75 -4.67 19.08
N ALA A 165 1.25 -5.87 18.77
CA ALA A 165 1.78 -6.69 17.68
C ALA A 165 1.84 -5.95 16.33
N PRO A 166 0.81 -5.16 15.92
CA PRO A 166 0.86 -4.44 14.65
C PRO A 166 2.04 -3.46 14.54
N PHE A 167 2.59 -2.95 15.66
CA PHE A 167 3.76 -2.06 15.65
C PHE A 167 5.08 -2.78 15.35
N LYS A 168 5.09 -4.12 15.33
CA LYS A 168 6.25 -4.91 14.91
C LYS A 168 6.36 -5.00 13.38
N VAL A 169 5.27 -4.73 12.67
CA VAL A 169 5.21 -4.83 11.20
C VAL A 169 5.85 -3.60 10.56
N ARG A 170 6.72 -3.82 9.58
CA ARG A 170 7.39 -2.73 8.84
C ARG A 170 6.35 -1.77 8.23
N GLY A 171 6.60 -0.47 8.37
CA GLY A 171 5.76 0.59 7.83
C GLY A 171 4.52 0.95 8.67
N GLN A 172 4.26 0.25 9.78
CA GLN A 172 3.22 0.66 10.71
C GLN A 172 3.69 1.79 11.62
N THR A 173 3.02 2.93 11.53
CA THR A 173 3.28 4.11 12.35
C THR A 173 2.09 4.37 13.26
N GLY A 174 2.31 4.38 14.57
CA GLY A 174 1.29 4.78 15.53
C GLY A 174 1.85 4.83 16.95
N SER A 175 1.15 5.55 17.83
CA SER A 175 1.56 5.65 19.23
C SER A 175 0.95 4.52 20.07
N ARG A 176 1.76 3.90 20.93
CA ARG A 176 1.28 2.96 21.96
C ARG A 176 0.17 3.58 22.81
N LYS A 177 0.30 4.86 23.17
CA LYS A 177 -0.72 5.61 23.92
C LYS A 177 -2.04 5.73 23.18
N GLU A 178 -1.99 6.00 21.88
CA GLU A 178 -3.19 6.12 21.05
C GLU A 178 -3.91 4.77 20.90
N ARG A 179 -3.15 3.68 20.71
CA ARG A 179 -3.67 2.30 20.66
C ARG A 179 -4.39 1.91 21.96
N ILE A 180 -3.83 2.26 23.11
CA ILE A 180 -4.46 1.99 24.40
C ILE A 180 -5.73 2.83 24.56
N ARG A 181 -5.69 4.13 24.23
CA ARG A 181 -6.87 5.00 24.33
C ARG A 181 -8.02 4.51 23.46
N SER A 182 -7.76 4.16 22.20
CA SER A 182 -8.79 3.62 21.30
C SER A 182 -9.36 2.29 21.80
N SER A 183 -8.51 1.43 22.37
CA SER A 183 -8.95 0.18 22.99
C SER A 183 -9.84 0.42 24.22
N ILE A 184 -9.46 1.34 25.12
CA ILE A 184 -10.29 1.69 26.28
C ILE A 184 -11.65 2.25 25.86
N LEU A 185 -11.69 3.12 24.84
CA LEU A 185 -12.94 3.68 24.32
C LEU A 185 -13.84 2.59 23.73
N ARG A 186 -13.25 1.54 23.13
CA ARG A 186 -14.00 0.42 22.58
C ARG A 186 -14.58 -0.48 23.67
N TRP A 187 -13.82 -0.73 24.73
CA TRP A 187 -14.26 -1.48 25.92
C TRP A 187 -14.94 -0.62 26.99
N HIS A 188 -15.40 0.59 26.62
CA HIS A 188 -16.08 1.50 27.54
C HIS A 188 -17.41 0.89 28.04
N PRO A 189 -17.77 1.04 29.33
CA PRO A 189 -18.99 0.46 29.91
C PRO A 189 -20.25 0.78 29.12
N ASP A 190 -20.36 1.98 28.53
CA ASP A 190 -21.49 2.37 27.70
C ASP A 190 -21.68 1.43 26.48
N LYS A 191 -20.62 1.20 25.69
CA LYS A 191 -20.65 0.29 24.54
C LYS A 191 -20.85 -1.15 24.96
N ILE A 192 -20.18 -1.56 26.04
CA ILE A 192 -20.26 -2.91 26.56
C ILE A 192 -21.67 -3.21 27.11
N SER A 193 -22.34 -2.24 27.74
CA SER A 193 -23.71 -2.44 28.27
C SER A 193 -24.70 -2.83 27.17
N ILE A 194 -24.55 -2.26 25.97
CA ILE A 194 -25.37 -2.62 24.79
C ILE A 194 -25.12 -4.07 24.38
N ILE A 195 -23.87 -4.53 24.44
CA ILE A 195 -23.49 -5.92 24.13
C ILE A 195 -24.02 -6.86 25.21
N LEU A 196 -23.88 -6.50 26.50
CA LEU A 196 -24.33 -7.30 27.64
C LEU A 196 -25.84 -7.59 27.62
N ALA A 197 -26.64 -6.66 27.08
CA ALA A 197 -28.08 -6.83 26.94
C ALA A 197 -28.48 -7.98 25.99
N ARG A 198 -27.58 -8.40 25.09
CA ARG A 198 -27.81 -9.43 24.07
C ARG A 198 -27.22 -10.80 24.41
N ILE A 199 -26.52 -10.91 25.54
CA ILE A 199 -25.83 -12.13 25.95
C ILE A 199 -26.81 -13.17 26.49
N VAL A 200 -26.57 -14.45 26.18
CA VAL A 200 -27.28 -15.59 26.77
C VAL A 200 -27.06 -15.64 28.29
N ASP A 201 -28.12 -15.74 29.08
CA ASP A 201 -28.06 -15.71 30.55
C ASP A 201 -27.02 -16.65 31.17
N GLU A 202 -26.84 -17.84 30.60
CA GLU A 202 -25.92 -18.87 31.08
C GLU A 202 -24.44 -18.45 31.05
N GLU A 203 -24.04 -17.60 30.11
CA GLU A 203 -22.65 -17.18 29.92
C GLU A 203 -22.37 -15.75 30.41
N LYS A 204 -23.39 -15.05 30.94
CA LYS A 204 -23.28 -13.64 31.36
C LYS A 204 -22.15 -13.42 32.37
N ASP A 205 -22.12 -14.22 33.43
CA ASP A 205 -21.12 -14.07 34.50
C ASP A 205 -19.70 -14.34 33.99
N LEU A 206 -19.55 -15.37 33.15
CA LEU A 206 -18.26 -15.70 32.53
C LEU A 206 -17.76 -14.55 31.66
N ILE A 207 -18.63 -14.01 30.80
CA ILE A 207 -18.31 -12.90 29.92
C ILE A 207 -17.98 -11.63 30.71
N LEU A 208 -18.74 -11.32 31.76
CA LEU A 208 -18.48 -10.17 32.64
C LEU A 208 -17.09 -10.25 33.27
N GLN A 209 -16.68 -11.44 33.74
CA GLN A 209 -15.34 -11.67 34.27
C GLN A 209 -14.26 -11.45 33.19
N GLY A 210 -14.48 -11.96 31.98
CA GLY A 210 -13.57 -11.75 30.84
C GLY A 210 -13.44 -10.27 30.47
N ILE A 211 -14.55 -9.55 30.35
CA ILE A 211 -14.58 -8.10 30.09
C ILE A 211 -13.80 -7.36 31.17
N ASN A 212 -14.06 -7.65 32.45
CA ASN A 212 -13.36 -6.99 33.55
C ASN A 212 -11.85 -7.23 33.48
N THR A 213 -11.43 -8.45 33.15
CA THR A 213 -10.01 -8.80 32.96
C THR A 213 -9.36 -7.96 31.86
N VAL A 214 -10.04 -7.80 30.72
CA VAL A 214 -9.55 -6.94 29.62
C VAL A 214 -9.48 -5.47 30.03
N VAL A 215 -10.53 -4.95 30.67
CA VAL A 215 -10.60 -3.55 31.11
C VAL A 215 -9.52 -3.24 32.15
N MET A 216 -9.30 -4.13 33.11
CA MET A 216 -8.23 -3.99 34.10
C MET A 216 -6.86 -3.99 33.43
N SER A 217 -6.62 -4.94 32.52
CA SER A 217 -5.36 -5.02 31.77
C SER A 217 -5.09 -3.73 30.96
N LEU A 218 -6.12 -3.19 30.30
CA LEU A 218 -6.01 -1.93 29.56
C LEU A 218 -5.70 -0.73 30.46
N ARG A 219 -6.29 -0.67 31.67
CA ARG A 219 -5.98 0.39 32.66
C ARG A 219 -4.54 0.27 33.15
N THR A 220 -4.10 -0.93 33.52
CA THR A 220 -2.71 -1.17 33.93
C THR A 220 -1.72 -0.77 32.83
N LEU A 221 -2.00 -1.10 31.57
CA LEU A 221 -1.18 -0.66 30.43
C LEU A 221 -1.18 0.85 30.27
N GLN A 222 -2.32 1.52 30.45
CA GLN A 222 -2.40 2.97 30.38
C GLN A 222 -1.55 3.64 31.46
N ASP A 223 -1.60 3.13 32.69
CA ASP A 223 -0.85 3.72 33.81
C ASP A 223 0.65 3.45 33.69
N ALA A 224 1.04 2.28 33.18
CA ALA A 224 2.44 1.99 32.85
C ALA A 224 2.99 2.93 31.76
N GLU A 225 2.22 3.25 30.73
CA GLU A 225 2.63 4.22 29.69
C GLU A 225 2.69 5.66 30.21
N LYS A 226 1.82 6.05 31.15
CA LYS A 226 1.89 7.37 31.80
C LYS A 226 3.16 7.49 32.63
N ALA A 227 3.51 6.47 33.41
CA ALA A 227 4.68 6.47 34.27
C ALA A 227 6.03 6.52 33.50
N GLN A 228 6.03 6.16 32.22
CA GLN A 228 7.20 6.22 31.34
C GLN A 228 7.38 7.58 30.64
N THR A 229 6.46 8.53 30.85
CA THR A 229 6.50 9.88 30.23
C THR A 229 6.82 10.93 31.27
#